data_AF-A0A9D8S096-F1
#
_entry.id   AF-A0A9D8S096-F1
#
_cell.length_a   1.000
_cell.length_b   1.000
_cell.length_c   1.000
_cell.angle_alpha   90.00
_cell.angle_beta   90.00
_cell.angle_gamma   90.00
#
_symmetry.space_group_name_H-M   'P 1'
#
loop_
_entity.id
_entity.type
_entity.pdbx_description
1 polymer ?
#
loop_
_entity_poly.entity_id
_entity_poly.type
_entity_poly.pdbx_seq_one_letter_code
_entity_poly.pdbx_strand_id
1 'polypeptide(L)' 'MSPRTGRPKVENPINIRTSVRLDKETDDKLNEYCLKNGMTKGEAIRKGVHLLLENENKK' A
#
# COMPACT_ATOMS: atom_id res chain seq x y z
N MET A 1 -25.07 -1.66 -30.73
CA MET A 1 -24.45 -2.24 -29.51
C MET A 1 -23.34 -1.32 -29.08
N SER A 2 -23.56 -0.54 -28.02
CA SER A 2 -22.54 0.37 -27.48
C SER A 2 -21.32 -0.46 -27.05
N PRO A 3 -20.07 -0.04 -27.35
CA PRO A 3 -18.89 -0.78 -26.95
C PRO A 3 -18.91 -0.94 -25.43
N ARG A 4 -18.64 -2.15 -24.94
CA ARG A 4 -18.38 -2.38 -23.52
C ARG A 4 -17.14 -1.57 -23.16
N THR A 5 -17.34 -0.35 -22.65
CA THR A 5 -16.26 0.49 -22.17
C THR A 5 -15.55 -0.31 -21.09
N GLY A 6 -14.31 -0.70 -21.38
CA GLY A 6 -13.45 -1.36 -20.42
C GLY A 6 -13.14 -0.46 -19.23
N ARG A 7 -12.21 -0.88 -18.38
CA ARG A 7 -11.72 -0.04 -17.28
C ARG A 7 -11.22 1.29 -17.86
N PRO A 8 -11.72 2.45 -17.41
CA PRO A 8 -11.26 3.74 -17.90
C PRO A 8 -9.73 3.83 -17.78
N LYS A 9 -9.09 4.44 -18.78
CA LYS A 9 -7.64 4.67 -18.76
C LYS A 9 -7.34 5.65 -17.62
N VAL A 10 -6.90 5.12 -16.48
CA VAL A 10 -6.34 5.89 -15.38
C VAL A 10 -4.84 5.99 -15.63
N GLU A 11 -4.24 7.17 -15.47
CA GLU A 11 -2.81 7.38 -15.70
C GLU A 11 -1.93 6.52 -14.77
N ASN A 12 -2.34 6.34 -13.51
CA ASN A 12 -1.61 5.57 -12.51
C ASN A 12 -2.49 4.51 -11.83
N PRO A 13 -2.76 3.37 -12.49
CA PRO A 13 -3.53 2.30 -11.87
C PRO A 13 -2.69 1.59 -10.81
N ILE A 14 -3.31 1.26 -9.68
CA ILE A 14 -2.72 0.41 -8.63
C ILE A 14 -2.69 -1.04 -9.13
N ASN A 15 -1.78 -1.33 -10.05
CA ASN A 15 -1.67 -2.65 -10.70
C ASN A 15 -0.42 -3.44 -10.26
N ILE A 16 0.51 -2.82 -9.54
CA ILE A 16 1.73 -3.50 -9.07
C ILE A 16 1.39 -4.29 -7.82
N ARG A 17 1.47 -5.62 -7.91
CA ARG A 17 1.34 -6.52 -6.77
C ARG A 17 2.71 -6.81 -6.20
N THR A 18 2.99 -6.28 -5.01
CA THR A 18 4.22 -6.58 -4.26
C THR A 18 3.90 -7.61 -3.19
N SER A 19 4.64 -8.72 -3.17
CA SER A 19 4.58 -9.71 -2.10
C SER A 19 5.79 -9.53 -1.19
N VAL A 20 5.56 -9.33 0.10
CA VAL A 20 6.62 -9.12 1.10
C VAL A 20 6.50 -10.22 2.14
N ARG A 21 7.62 -10.86 2.48
CA ARG A 21 7.70 -11.78 3.60
C ARG A 21 8.08 -10.98 4.84
N LEU A 22 7.29 -11.14 5.89
CA LEU A 22 7.49 -10.51 7.18
C LEU A 22 7.66 -11.60 8.23
N ASP A 23 8.46 -11.32 9.24
CA ASP A 23 8.53 -12.14 10.43
C ASP A 23 7.23 -12.00 11.23
N LYS A 24 6.92 -13.00 12.06
CA LYS A 24 5.69 -13.03 12.85
C LYS A 24 5.53 -11.78 13.71
N GLU A 25 6.58 -11.37 14.40
CA GLU A 25 6.56 -10.16 15.25
C GLU A 25 6.26 -8.88 14.44
N THR A 26 6.80 -8.78 13.22
CA THR A 26 6.56 -7.62 12.36
C THR A 26 5.15 -7.61 11.77
N ASP A 27 4.59 -8.78 11.43
CA ASP A 27 3.18 -8.86 11.00
C ASP A 27 2.23 -8.50 12.15
N ASP A 28 2.52 -8.96 13.37
CA ASP A 28 1.72 -8.63 14.56
C ASP A 28 1.72 -7.12 14.84
N LYS A 29 2.90 -6.48 14.80
CA LYS A 29 3.01 -5.01 14.91
C LYS A 29 2.26 -4.28 13.79
N LEU A 30 2.34 -4.78 12.56
CA LEU A 30 1.62 -4.21 11.43
C LEU A 30 0.09 -4.36 11.61
N ASN A 31 -0.37 -5.52 12.06
CA ASN A 31 -1.78 -5.80 12.37
C ASN A 31 -2.30 -4.83 13.43
N GLU A 32 -1.59 -4.69 14.55
CA GLU A 32 -1.99 -3.76 15.61
C GLU A 32 -2.05 -2.31 15.12
N TYR A 33 -1.06 -1.89 14.34
CA TYR A 33 -1.04 -0.54 13.77
C TYR A 33 -2.21 -0.31 12.80
N CYS A 34 -2.55 -1.31 11.98
CA CYS A 34 -3.70 -1.27 11.09
C CYS A 34 -5.01 -1.18 11.87
N LEU A 35 -5.16 -1.98 12.93
CA LEU A 35 -6.35 -1.98 13.80
C LEU A 35 -6.54 -0.64 14.51
N LYS A 36 -5.47 -0.08 15.08
CA LYS A 36 -5.50 1.22 15.79
C LYS A 36 -5.90 2.38 14.89
N ASN A 37 -5.49 2.35 13.62
CA ASN A 37 -5.73 3.43 12.67
C ASN A 37 -6.91 3.16 11.71
N GLY A 38 -7.57 2.00 11.79
CA GLY A 38 -8.65 1.61 10.90
C GLY A 38 -8.24 1.51 9.43
N MET A 39 -6.99 1.11 9.15
CA MET A 39 -6.43 1.06 7.79
C MET A 39 -6.20 -0.37 7.31
N THR A 40 -6.10 -0.57 6.00
CA THR A 40 -5.68 -1.86 5.44
C THR A 40 -4.17 -2.04 5.47
N LYS A 41 -3.68 -3.29 5.51
CA LYS A 41 -2.23 -3.59 5.42
C LYS A 41 -1.58 -2.94 4.20
N GLY A 42 -2.27 -2.94 3.06
CA GLY A 42 -1.77 -2.33 1.82
C GLY A 42 -1.59 -0.82 1.92
N GLU A 43 -2.52 -0.11 2.57
CA GLU A 43 -2.40 1.32 2.83
C GLU A 43 -1.29 1.63 3.84
N ALA A 44 -1.18 0.83 4.90
CA ALA A 44 -0.12 0.97 5.89
C ALA A 44 1.27 0.83 5.26
N ILE A 45 1.47 -0.20 4.43
CA ILE A 45 2.73 -0.40 3.69
C ILE A 45 3.00 0.77 2.75
N ARG A 46 1.99 1.25 2.00
CA ARG A 46 2.16 2.38 1.09
C ARG A 46 2.58 3.65 1.84
N LYS A 47 1.92 3.97 2.96
CA LYS A 47 2.31 5.09 3.81
C LYS A 47 3.73 4.91 4.37
N GLY A 48 4.07 3.69 4.78
CA GLY A 48 5.43 3.35 5.23
C GLY A 48 6.50 3.68 4.17
N VAL A 49 6.26 3.31 2.91
CA VAL A 49 7.18 3.64 1.81
C VAL A 49 7.35 5.15 1.63
N HIS A 50 6.25 5.93 1.66
CA HIS A 50 6.32 7.38 1.56
C HIS A 50 7.11 8.01 2.71
N LEU A 51 6.89 7.54 3.95
CA LEU A 51 7.62 8.02 5.13
C LEU A 51 9.11 7.68 5.06
N LEU A 52 9.49 6.49 4.58
CA LEU A 52 10.89 6.11 4.40
C LEU A 52 11.58 7.02 3.37
N LEU A 53 10.93 7.27 2.23
CA LEU A 53 11.43 8.18 1.19
C LEU A 53 11.54 9.63 1.69
N GLU A 54 10.58 10.10 2.48
CA GLU A 54 10.63 11.46 3.04
C GLU A 54 11.79 11.61 4.04
N ASN A 55 12.05 10.59 4.84
CA ASN A 55 13.17 10.57 5.78
C ASN A 55 14.54 10.47 5.10
N GLU A 56 14.65 9.77 3.96
CA GLU A 56 15.88 9.78 3.15
C GLU A 56 16.17 11.16 2.55
N ASN A 57 15.15 11.84 2.05
CA ASN A 57 15.31 13.17 1.42
C ASN A 57 15.60 14.30 2.41
N LYS A 58 15.38 14.08 3.71
CA LYS A 58 15.70 15.02 4.79
C LYS A 58 17.14 14.93 5.28
N LYS A 59 17.94 14.04 4.69
CA LYS A 59 19.34 13.79 5.03
C LYS A 59 20.28 14.53 4.10
#